data_AF-D0LSS1-F1
#
_entry.id   AF-D0LSS1-F1
#
_cell.length_a   1.000
_cell.length_b   1.000
_cell.length_c   1.000
_cell.angle_alpha   90.00
_cell.angle_beta   90.00
_cell.angle_gamma   90.00
#
_symmetry.space_group_name_H-M   'P 1'
#
loop_
_entity.id
_entity.type
_entity.pdbx_description
1 polymer ?
#
loop_
_entity_poly.entity_id
_entity_poly.type
_entity_poly.pdbx_seq_one_letter_code
_entity_poly.pdbx_strand_id
1 'polypeptide(L)'
;MSLRILAALGASVLLAACAQIVGIEDLPELCGNGVVEGIEVCDDGNRVAGDGCNESCSSTEICGNEFLDPGEACDHGEATATCDFDCTSVVCGDGLLNELAGEGCDDGNRLANDGCSPDCQREPCGDKTFAECESFSMDIATCDYDCTAVVCGDGHTNEAAGELCDVDDTGDGAADNVATCDEDCTPPACNDGVFNPQAEYCESNGVNRSDCDIDCTAPICGDGTFNGNAFNTGTPNIPDDREVCDSAGADAADCDSDCTAPVCGDGHTNLVANEDCDVDSNGDGQADNVLNCDRDCTVPECDDGIFNSFAEACESDGINSASCDVDCTLPECGDGLFNPAAANSATGVGNEICDDGENTADCDIDCTAPACNDGIFNSVAEACESNGVNSASCDIDCTFPTCGDGVANTFALNDATNDGTFEVCDSGGANAVNCDNDCTLPACDDGFFNPAAEACESFGVNSVDCDSDCTLPACDDGVFNPLAEFCESNGSNRADCDVDCTEPLCGDGIRNGAAGEECDDGNASNGDGCSASCQAE
;
A
#
# COMPACT_ATOMS: atom_id res chain seq x y z
N MET A 1 7.42 -25.59 76.27
CA MET A 1 7.77 -26.23 77.56
C MET A 1 7.39 -27.70 77.43
N SER A 2 8.35 -28.61 77.63
CA SER A 2 8.27 -30.10 77.56
C SER A 2 8.04 -30.71 76.16
N LEU A 3 8.90 -31.47 75.46
CA LEU A 3 10.09 -32.35 75.68
C LEU A 3 9.75 -33.85 75.43
N ARG A 4 10.19 -34.37 74.26
CA ARG A 4 10.69 -35.75 73.90
C ARG A 4 9.69 -36.93 73.98
N ILE A 5 9.73 -37.94 73.08
CA ILE A 5 10.67 -39.10 73.00
C ILE A 5 10.43 -39.82 71.62
N LEU A 6 11.43 -39.97 70.73
CA LEU A 6 12.24 -41.19 70.40
C LEU A 6 11.40 -42.41 69.92
N ALA A 7 11.37 -42.81 68.63
CA ALA A 7 12.36 -43.50 67.79
C ALA A 7 12.11 -45.03 67.64
N ALA A 8 12.06 -45.52 66.39
CA ALA A 8 12.64 -46.78 65.85
C ALA A 8 11.95 -47.13 64.51
N LEU A 9 12.58 -46.95 63.33
CA LEU A 9 13.47 -47.89 62.62
C LEU A 9 12.83 -49.27 62.35
N GLY A 10 12.64 -49.58 61.06
CA GLY A 10 12.33 -50.94 60.60
C GLY A 10 11.81 -51.01 59.17
N ALA A 11 12.71 -50.86 58.21
CA ALA A 11 12.44 -50.98 56.79
C ALA A 11 12.16 -52.45 56.37
N SER A 12 11.47 -52.56 55.22
CA SER A 12 11.87 -53.41 54.09
C SER A 12 11.19 -54.77 53.85
N VAL A 13 10.43 -54.76 52.74
CA VAL A 13 10.40 -55.73 51.62
C VAL A 13 9.37 -56.87 51.75
N LEU A 14 8.27 -56.78 50.99
CA LEU A 14 8.14 -57.52 49.72
C LEU A 14 6.98 -56.96 48.87
N LEU A 15 7.30 -56.77 47.59
CA LEU A 15 6.44 -56.38 46.47
C LEU A 15 5.28 -57.37 46.24
N ALA A 16 4.13 -56.84 45.79
CA ALA A 16 3.44 -57.19 44.54
C ALA A 16 1.91 -57.22 44.65
N ALA A 17 1.29 -56.26 43.96
CA ALA A 17 0.05 -56.33 43.19
C ALA A 17 -1.05 -57.32 43.60
N CYS A 18 -2.18 -56.79 44.08
CA CYS A 18 -3.50 -56.95 43.47
C CYS A 18 -4.52 -56.22 44.39
N ALA A 19 -4.95 -55.02 44.03
CA ALA A 19 -6.06 -54.36 44.71
C ALA A 19 -7.35 -55.00 44.22
N GLN A 20 -7.84 -56.00 44.96
CA GLN A 20 -9.21 -56.49 44.83
C GLN A 20 -10.02 -56.11 46.07
N ILE A 21 -11.05 -55.31 45.82
CA ILE A 21 -12.45 -55.54 46.21
C ILE A 21 -12.75 -55.48 47.72
N VAL A 22 -13.35 -54.36 48.16
CA VAL A 22 -14.62 -54.36 48.93
C VAL A 22 -15.39 -53.05 48.65
N GLY A 23 -16.58 -53.19 48.05
CA GLY A 23 -17.83 -52.47 48.40
C GLY A 23 -17.97 -50.97 48.11
N ILE A 24 -18.77 -50.64 47.09
CA ILE A 24 -19.68 -49.47 47.05
C ILE A 24 -20.87 -49.95 46.18
N GLU A 25 -21.85 -50.67 46.73
CA GLU A 25 -23.14 -50.14 47.24
C GLU A 25 -23.68 -48.96 46.42
N ASP A 26 -24.52 -49.29 45.43
CA ASP A 26 -25.79 -48.66 45.09
C ASP A 26 -26.02 -47.27 45.73
N LEU A 27 -25.80 -46.19 44.97
CA LEU A 27 -26.10 -44.83 45.41
C LEU A 27 -27.18 -44.21 44.53
N PRO A 28 -28.44 -44.17 45.00
CA PRO A 28 -29.53 -43.43 44.37
C PRO A 28 -29.34 -41.93 44.61
N GLU A 29 -28.19 -41.36 44.22
CA GLU A 29 -27.91 -39.91 44.25
C GLU A 29 -27.30 -39.37 42.95
N LEU A 30 -27.00 -40.24 41.98
CA LEU A 30 -26.63 -39.82 40.62
C LEU A 30 -27.91 -39.60 39.80
N CYS A 31 -28.83 -40.57 39.81
CA CYS A 31 -29.98 -40.52 38.92
C CYS A 31 -30.98 -39.43 39.30
N GLY A 32 -31.38 -38.62 38.31
CA GLY A 32 -32.32 -37.52 38.43
C GLY A 32 -31.69 -36.19 38.82
N ASN A 33 -30.39 -36.01 38.53
CA ASN A 33 -29.67 -34.76 38.77
C ASN A 33 -29.49 -33.90 37.50
N GLY A 34 -29.95 -34.41 36.35
CA GLY A 34 -29.88 -33.81 35.03
C GLY A 34 -28.56 -34.05 34.31
N VAL A 35 -27.72 -34.96 34.80
CA VAL A 35 -26.38 -35.24 34.26
C VAL A 35 -26.14 -36.74 34.19
N VAL A 36 -25.99 -37.27 32.96
CA VAL A 36 -25.63 -38.68 32.76
C VAL A 36 -24.21 -38.95 33.26
N GLU A 37 -24.07 -39.67 34.36
CA GLU A 37 -22.76 -40.01 34.93
C GLU A 37 -22.67 -41.44 35.51
N GLY A 38 -21.44 -41.95 35.61
CA GLY A 38 -21.22 -43.29 36.16
C GLY A 38 -21.79 -44.42 35.29
N ILE A 39 -22.83 -45.09 35.79
CA ILE A 39 -23.47 -46.27 35.17
C ILE A 39 -24.82 -45.94 34.50
N GLU A 40 -25.18 -44.66 34.45
CA GLU A 40 -26.47 -44.20 33.93
C GLU A 40 -26.50 -44.24 32.41
N VAL A 41 -27.65 -44.64 31.87
CA VAL A 41 -27.93 -44.64 30.43
C VAL A 41 -28.61 -43.33 30.01
N CYS A 42 -29.37 -42.71 30.91
CA CYS A 42 -30.03 -41.41 30.74
C CYS A 42 -30.17 -40.70 32.09
N ASP A 43 -30.51 -39.41 32.09
CA ASP A 43 -30.93 -38.66 33.27
C ASP A 43 -31.75 -37.44 32.79
N ASP A 44 -33.04 -37.38 33.16
CA ASP A 44 -33.97 -36.32 32.76
C ASP A 44 -34.21 -35.26 33.86
N GLY A 45 -33.35 -35.25 34.88
CA GLY A 45 -33.41 -34.29 35.97
C GLY A 45 -34.38 -34.65 37.09
N ASN A 46 -34.98 -35.84 37.06
CA ASN A 46 -35.72 -36.38 38.20
C ASN A 46 -35.79 -37.94 38.20
N ARG A 47 -36.69 -38.54 39.00
CA ARG A 47 -36.88 -40.02 39.11
C ARG A 47 -38.32 -40.44 38.92
N VAL A 48 -39.11 -39.59 38.30
CA VAL A 48 -40.42 -39.98 37.81
C VAL A 48 -40.17 -40.87 36.59
N ALA A 49 -41.09 -41.81 36.37
CA ALA A 49 -41.07 -42.66 35.20
C ALA A 49 -42.18 -42.20 34.27
N GLY A 50 -41.94 -42.27 32.96
CA GLY A 50 -42.78 -41.79 31.87
C GLY A 50 -42.48 -40.36 31.41
N ASP A 51 -41.39 -39.73 31.85
CA ASP A 51 -40.98 -38.37 31.45
C ASP A 51 -39.62 -38.27 30.76
N GLY A 52 -39.01 -39.41 30.41
CA GLY A 52 -37.90 -39.51 29.47
C GLY A 52 -36.77 -40.43 29.93
N CYS A 53 -36.67 -40.72 31.21
CA CYS A 53 -35.70 -41.64 31.77
C CYS A 53 -36.31 -42.47 32.91
N ASN A 54 -36.04 -43.77 32.95
CA ASN A 54 -36.67 -44.59 33.98
C ASN A 54 -36.18 -44.24 35.40
N GLU A 55 -36.94 -44.63 36.43
CA GLU A 55 -36.68 -44.25 37.84
C GLU A 55 -35.28 -44.64 38.38
N SER A 56 -34.57 -45.51 37.67
CA SER A 56 -33.23 -46.00 38.00
C SER A 56 -32.14 -45.53 37.03
N CYS A 57 -32.47 -44.65 36.07
CA CYS A 57 -31.57 -44.17 35.01
C CYS A 57 -30.88 -45.29 34.22
N SER A 58 -31.54 -46.44 34.12
CA SER A 58 -31.00 -47.67 33.53
C SER A 58 -31.43 -47.90 32.09
N SER A 59 -32.49 -47.22 31.64
CA SER A 59 -32.95 -47.17 30.25
C SER A 59 -33.63 -45.83 29.96
N THR A 60 -33.46 -45.32 28.74
CA THR A 60 -34.22 -44.19 28.18
C THR A 60 -35.65 -44.63 27.92
N GLU A 61 -36.67 -43.86 28.28
CA GLU A 61 -38.07 -44.30 28.07
C GLU A 61 -38.53 -44.05 26.63
N ILE A 62 -38.06 -44.91 25.72
CA ILE A 62 -38.33 -44.84 24.29
C ILE A 62 -38.68 -46.23 23.76
N CYS A 63 -39.62 -46.26 22.82
CA CYS A 63 -39.99 -47.47 22.10
C CYS A 63 -38.78 -48.05 21.35
N GLY A 64 -38.55 -49.36 21.54
CA GLY A 64 -37.48 -50.14 20.93
C GLY A 64 -36.20 -50.25 21.75
N ASN A 65 -36.23 -50.00 23.06
CA ASN A 65 -35.04 -50.05 23.92
C ASN A 65 -34.84 -51.41 24.63
N GLU A 66 -35.71 -52.37 24.38
CA GLU A 66 -35.86 -53.69 25.03
C GLU A 66 -36.38 -53.66 26.50
N PHE A 67 -36.87 -52.52 26.99
CA PHE A 67 -37.52 -52.30 28.26
C PHE A 67 -38.97 -51.84 28.08
N LEU A 68 -39.91 -52.54 28.72
CA LEU A 68 -41.31 -52.09 28.74
C LEU A 68 -41.49 -50.90 29.68
N ASP A 69 -41.60 -49.70 29.12
CA ASP A 69 -41.67 -48.45 29.86
C ASP A 69 -43.13 -47.96 30.06
N PRO A 70 -43.39 -47.04 31.03
CA PRO A 70 -44.74 -46.54 31.28
C PRO A 70 -45.33 -45.81 30.07
N GLY A 71 -46.42 -46.35 29.52
CA GLY A 71 -47.09 -45.81 28.33
C GLY A 71 -46.99 -46.72 27.12
N GLU A 72 -46.10 -47.71 27.15
CA GLU A 72 -45.91 -48.70 26.11
C GLU A 72 -46.74 -49.96 26.38
N ALA A 73 -47.31 -50.56 25.34
CA ALA A 73 -47.97 -51.86 25.41
C ALA A 73 -46.99 -53.03 25.17
N CYS A 74 -45.89 -52.74 24.51
CA CYS A 74 -44.86 -53.64 24.03
C CYS A 74 -43.62 -52.81 23.71
N ASP A 75 -42.44 -53.43 23.55
CA ASP A 75 -41.21 -52.65 23.36
C ASP A 75 -40.23 -53.32 22.37
N HIS A 76 -40.67 -53.44 21.12
CA HIS A 76 -39.85 -54.05 20.07
C HIS A 76 -39.23 -53.00 19.14
N GLY A 77 -39.71 -51.75 19.16
CA GLY A 77 -39.24 -50.67 18.27
C GLY A 77 -39.57 -50.87 16.79
N GLU A 78 -40.21 -52.00 16.47
CA GLU A 78 -40.55 -52.46 15.14
C GLU A 78 -41.91 -53.15 15.24
N ALA A 79 -42.68 -53.08 14.17
CA ALA A 79 -43.97 -53.76 14.11
C ALA A 79 -43.79 -55.28 14.28
N THR A 80 -44.61 -55.89 15.12
CA THR A 80 -44.71 -57.35 15.27
C THR A 80 -46.18 -57.75 15.28
N ALA A 81 -46.45 -59.06 15.28
CA ALA A 81 -47.83 -59.56 15.34
C ALA A 81 -48.62 -59.12 16.60
N THR A 82 -47.96 -58.51 17.59
CA THR A 82 -48.58 -58.05 18.83
C THR A 82 -48.15 -56.64 19.26
N CYS A 83 -47.45 -55.90 18.39
CA CYS A 83 -46.88 -54.60 18.73
C CYS A 83 -46.84 -53.71 17.49
N ASP A 84 -47.30 -52.47 17.60
CA ASP A 84 -47.08 -51.48 16.54
C ASP A 84 -45.68 -50.88 16.63
N PHE A 85 -45.25 -50.21 15.56
CA PHE A 85 -43.91 -49.64 15.50
C PHE A 85 -43.69 -48.53 16.54
N ASP A 86 -44.76 -47.92 17.06
CA ASP A 86 -44.73 -46.91 18.11
C ASP A 86 -45.01 -47.49 19.51
N CYS A 87 -44.92 -48.81 19.64
CA CYS A 87 -45.10 -49.53 20.91
C CYS A 87 -46.51 -49.46 21.50
N THR A 88 -47.50 -49.08 20.69
CA THR A 88 -48.91 -49.23 21.02
C THR A 88 -49.42 -50.64 20.72
N SER A 89 -50.65 -50.92 21.16
CA SER A 89 -51.28 -52.22 20.91
C SER A 89 -51.91 -52.22 19.55
N VAL A 90 -51.66 -53.29 18.77
CA VAL A 90 -52.27 -53.49 17.45
C VAL A 90 -53.79 -53.42 17.56
N VAL A 91 -54.38 -52.34 17.05
CA VAL A 91 -55.82 -52.15 17.00
C VAL A 91 -56.22 -51.53 15.67
N CYS A 92 -56.80 -52.37 14.81
CA CYS A 92 -57.52 -51.89 13.65
C CYS A 92 -58.36 -50.62 13.89
N GLY A 93 -58.03 -49.56 13.14
CA GLY A 93 -58.61 -48.24 13.21
C GLY A 93 -57.89 -47.27 14.16
N ASP A 94 -56.63 -47.53 14.50
CA ASP A 94 -55.80 -46.63 15.31
C ASP A 94 -54.92 -45.69 14.46
N GLY A 95 -54.93 -45.89 13.13
CA GLY A 95 -54.17 -45.11 12.17
C GLY A 95 -52.79 -45.69 11.85
N LEU A 96 -52.43 -46.85 12.41
CA LEU A 96 -51.12 -47.47 12.26
C LEU A 96 -51.24 -48.82 11.54
N LEU A 97 -50.89 -48.86 10.27
CA LEU A 97 -50.92 -50.11 9.50
C LEU A 97 -49.88 -51.13 9.99
N ASN A 98 -50.34 -52.26 10.52
CA ASN A 98 -49.48 -53.37 10.94
C ASN A 98 -49.72 -54.66 10.14
N GLU A 99 -49.00 -54.80 9.02
CA GLU A 99 -49.12 -55.99 8.14
C GLU A 99 -48.70 -57.29 8.84
N LEU A 100 -47.79 -57.23 9.81
CA LEU A 100 -47.30 -58.41 10.54
C LEU A 100 -48.33 -58.95 11.53
N ALA A 101 -49.27 -58.11 11.98
CA ALA A 101 -50.41 -58.50 12.78
C ALA A 101 -51.65 -58.87 11.95
N GLY A 102 -51.59 -58.71 10.61
CA GLY A 102 -52.62 -59.15 9.67
C GLY A 102 -53.54 -58.04 9.16
N GLU A 103 -53.19 -56.78 9.37
CA GLU A 103 -53.91 -55.62 8.82
C GLU A 103 -53.53 -55.41 7.36
N GLY A 104 -54.52 -55.34 6.47
CA GLY A 104 -54.33 -55.05 5.05
C GLY A 104 -54.55 -53.58 4.68
N CYS A 105 -55.10 -52.80 5.61
CA CYS A 105 -55.34 -51.35 5.57
C CYS A 105 -55.57 -50.86 7.01
N ASP A 106 -55.46 -49.54 7.24
CA ASP A 106 -55.95 -48.85 8.43
C ASP A 106 -56.28 -47.40 8.04
N ASP A 107 -57.51 -46.94 8.27
CA ASP A 107 -57.99 -45.59 7.93
C ASP A 107 -58.29 -44.73 9.18
N GLY A 108 -57.71 -45.12 10.32
CA GLY A 108 -57.82 -44.39 11.59
C GLY A 108 -59.19 -44.52 12.26
N ASN A 109 -60.05 -45.42 11.77
CA ASN A 109 -61.31 -45.73 12.42
C ASN A 109 -61.82 -47.16 12.11
N ARG A 110 -63.01 -47.51 12.59
CA ARG A 110 -63.63 -48.84 12.41
C ARG A 110 -64.99 -48.78 11.75
N LEU A 111 -65.24 -47.72 11.00
CA LEU A 111 -66.40 -47.62 10.13
C LEU A 111 -66.15 -48.50 8.90
N ALA A 112 -67.18 -48.64 8.08
CA ALA A 112 -67.13 -49.46 6.89
C ALA A 112 -67.53 -48.60 5.71
N ASN A 113 -66.91 -48.86 4.56
CA ASN A 113 -67.02 -48.19 3.27
C ASN A 113 -66.40 -46.78 3.24
N ASP A 114 -65.37 -46.53 4.03
CA ASP A 114 -64.58 -45.29 4.06
C ASP A 114 -63.09 -45.48 3.75
N GLY A 115 -62.68 -46.71 3.43
CA GLY A 115 -61.33 -47.02 2.95
C GLY A 115 -60.79 -48.32 3.53
N CYS A 116 -61.16 -48.63 4.77
CA CYS A 116 -60.79 -49.85 5.44
C CYS A 116 -61.96 -50.46 6.23
N SER A 117 -62.08 -51.79 6.21
CA SER A 117 -63.18 -52.45 6.93
C SER A 117 -62.92 -52.48 8.44
N PRO A 118 -63.95 -52.71 9.27
CA PRO A 118 -63.82 -52.82 10.73
C PRO A 118 -62.93 -53.99 11.23
N ASP A 119 -62.50 -54.86 10.31
CA ASP A 119 -61.60 -56.02 10.49
C ASP A 119 -60.24 -55.82 9.78
N CYS A 120 -59.93 -54.57 9.39
CA CYS A 120 -58.71 -54.13 8.70
C CYS A 120 -58.36 -54.94 7.45
N GLN A 121 -59.42 -55.36 6.75
CA GLN A 121 -59.34 -55.88 5.40
C GLN A 121 -59.73 -54.77 4.42
N ARG A 122 -59.05 -54.70 3.28
CA ARG A 122 -59.37 -53.73 2.24
C ARG A 122 -60.80 -53.92 1.75
N GLU A 123 -61.54 -52.83 1.72
CA GLU A 123 -62.91 -52.83 1.21
C GLU A 123 -62.92 -52.68 -0.31
N PRO A 124 -63.87 -53.33 -1.01
CA PRO A 124 -64.06 -53.09 -2.42
C PRO A 124 -64.59 -51.66 -2.66
N CYS A 125 -63.93 -50.90 -3.52
CA CYS A 125 -64.34 -49.56 -3.92
C CYS A 125 -65.63 -49.62 -4.79
N GLY A 126 -66.72 -49.08 -4.26
CA GLY A 126 -68.00 -48.71 -4.90
C GLY A 126 -68.42 -49.39 -6.22
N ASP A 127 -69.24 -50.44 -6.13
CA ASP A 127 -70.37 -50.88 -7.01
C ASP A 127 -70.38 -50.67 -8.56
N LYS A 128 -69.31 -50.28 -9.26
CA LYS A 128 -69.29 -50.15 -10.72
C LYS A 128 -68.25 -51.06 -11.37
N THR A 129 -68.76 -51.89 -12.28
CA THR A 129 -68.03 -52.89 -13.05
C THR A 129 -67.13 -52.21 -14.10
N PHE A 130 -65.88 -51.92 -13.76
CA PHE A 130 -64.80 -51.76 -14.74
C PHE A 130 -63.56 -52.49 -14.24
N ALA A 131 -63.24 -53.61 -14.88
CA ALA A 131 -62.32 -54.63 -14.39
C ALA A 131 -60.82 -54.27 -14.48
N GLU A 132 -60.47 -52.99 -14.57
CA GLU A 132 -59.08 -52.53 -14.76
C GLU A 132 -58.65 -51.48 -13.72
N CYS A 133 -59.53 -51.01 -12.84
CA CYS A 133 -59.23 -50.01 -11.80
C CYS A 133 -59.33 -50.60 -10.38
N GLU A 134 -58.89 -51.86 -10.21
CA GLU A 134 -59.17 -52.67 -9.01
C GLU A 134 -58.02 -52.74 -7.97
N SER A 135 -57.12 -51.76 -7.84
CA SER A 135 -56.10 -51.94 -6.79
C SER A 135 -55.47 -50.76 -6.10
N PHE A 136 -55.61 -49.52 -6.57
CA PHE A 136 -54.89 -48.45 -5.90
C PHE A 136 -55.61 -47.10 -6.01
N SER A 137 -55.67 -46.38 -4.90
CA SER A 137 -55.94 -44.93 -4.85
C SER A 137 -54.75 -44.19 -5.50
N MET A 138 -54.59 -44.30 -6.81
CA MET A 138 -53.58 -43.61 -7.63
C MET A 138 -54.01 -43.63 -9.09
N ASP A 139 -53.62 -42.60 -9.81
CA ASP A 139 -53.93 -42.44 -11.23
C ASP A 139 -53.27 -43.55 -12.06
N ILE A 140 -54.06 -44.16 -12.95
CA ILE A 140 -53.58 -45.07 -13.98
C ILE A 140 -54.09 -44.59 -15.34
N ALA A 141 -53.46 -45.05 -16.43
CA ALA A 141 -53.79 -44.59 -17.80
C ALA A 141 -55.26 -44.80 -18.23
N THR A 142 -56.08 -45.45 -17.42
CA THR A 142 -57.47 -45.81 -17.70
C THR A 142 -58.48 -45.30 -16.66
N CYS A 143 -58.04 -44.81 -15.49
CA CYS A 143 -58.91 -44.19 -14.47
C CYS A 143 -58.14 -43.22 -13.59
N ASP A 144 -58.86 -42.25 -13.04
CA ASP A 144 -58.36 -41.27 -12.07
C ASP A 144 -58.37 -41.84 -10.65
N TYR A 145 -57.70 -41.16 -9.73
CA TYR A 145 -57.61 -41.52 -8.31
C TYR A 145 -58.96 -41.80 -7.64
N ASP A 146 -60.03 -41.10 -8.04
CA ASP A 146 -61.37 -41.26 -7.48
C ASP A 146 -62.25 -42.29 -8.23
N CYS A 147 -61.62 -43.03 -9.16
CA CYS A 147 -62.23 -44.06 -10.00
C CYS A 147 -63.22 -43.51 -11.05
N THR A 148 -63.10 -42.24 -11.46
CA THR A 148 -63.67 -41.75 -12.72
C THR A 148 -62.88 -42.24 -13.93
N ALA A 149 -63.47 -42.07 -15.11
CA ALA A 149 -62.80 -42.39 -16.35
C ALA A 149 -62.03 -41.16 -16.77
N VAL A 150 -60.77 -41.36 -17.17
CA VAL A 150 -59.86 -40.30 -17.64
C VAL A 150 -60.52 -39.48 -18.73
N VAL A 151 -60.86 -38.24 -18.42
CA VAL A 151 -61.35 -37.24 -19.36
C VAL A 151 -60.70 -35.90 -19.06
N CYS A 152 -59.86 -35.44 -19.97
CA CYS A 152 -59.38 -34.07 -20.00
C CYS A 152 -60.52 -33.05 -19.87
N GLY A 153 -60.59 -32.33 -18.75
CA GLY A 153 -61.69 -31.43 -18.39
C GLY A 153 -62.60 -31.93 -17.26
N ASP A 154 -62.31 -33.06 -16.60
CA ASP A 154 -63.17 -33.65 -15.58
C ASP A 154 -62.83 -33.22 -14.13
N GLY A 155 -61.75 -32.47 -13.98
CA GLY A 155 -61.28 -31.91 -12.71
C GLY A 155 -60.20 -32.77 -12.03
N HIS A 156 -59.65 -33.77 -12.71
CA HIS A 156 -58.61 -34.65 -12.23
C HIS A 156 -57.42 -34.70 -13.20
N THR A 157 -56.23 -34.39 -12.71
CA THR A 157 -55.00 -34.59 -13.47
C THR A 157 -54.59 -36.07 -13.44
N ASN A 158 -54.23 -36.64 -14.60
CA ASN A 158 -53.78 -38.03 -14.70
C ASN A 158 -52.50 -38.14 -15.55
N GLU A 159 -51.34 -38.03 -14.88
CA GLU A 159 -50.04 -38.14 -15.56
C GLU A 159 -49.85 -39.48 -16.28
N ALA A 160 -50.45 -40.56 -15.77
CA ALA A 160 -50.35 -41.89 -16.35
C ALA A 160 -51.08 -42.00 -17.69
N ALA A 161 -52.10 -41.18 -17.93
CA ALA A 161 -52.80 -41.05 -19.20
C ALA A 161 -52.25 -39.92 -20.10
N GLY A 162 -51.33 -39.11 -19.59
CA GLY A 162 -50.73 -37.97 -20.30
C GLY A 162 -51.43 -36.64 -20.03
N GLU A 163 -52.32 -36.57 -19.04
CA GLU A 163 -53.01 -35.36 -18.61
C GLU A 163 -52.20 -34.69 -17.50
N LEU A 164 -51.40 -33.70 -17.87
CA LEU A 164 -50.49 -32.98 -16.95
C LEU A 164 -51.16 -31.77 -16.29
N CYS A 165 -52.30 -31.36 -16.83
CA CYS A 165 -53.16 -30.30 -16.32
C CYS A 165 -54.62 -30.67 -16.64
N ASP A 166 -55.57 -30.05 -15.95
CA ASP A 166 -57.01 -30.25 -16.19
C ASP A 166 -57.79 -29.02 -15.72
N VAL A 167 -58.01 -28.06 -16.62
CA VAL A 167 -58.75 -26.84 -16.32
C VAL A 167 -59.97 -26.75 -17.23
N ASP A 168 -61.17 -26.88 -16.66
CA ASP A 168 -62.47 -26.65 -17.31
C ASP A 168 -63.14 -25.41 -16.68
N ASP A 169 -62.74 -24.22 -17.15
CA ASP A 169 -63.30 -22.94 -16.70
C ASP A 169 -64.74 -22.75 -17.21
N THR A 170 -65.10 -23.38 -18.33
CA THR A 170 -66.44 -23.31 -18.92
C THR A 170 -67.46 -24.25 -18.28
N GLY A 171 -67.00 -25.27 -17.56
CA GLY A 171 -67.81 -26.28 -16.88
C GLY A 171 -68.52 -27.23 -17.86
N ASP A 172 -67.96 -27.43 -19.07
CA ASP A 172 -68.57 -28.25 -20.12
C ASP A 172 -68.05 -29.70 -20.18
N GLY A 173 -67.08 -30.03 -19.32
CA GLY A 173 -66.44 -31.33 -19.20
C GLY A 173 -65.34 -31.58 -20.24
N ALA A 174 -64.82 -30.51 -20.85
CA ALA A 174 -63.59 -30.51 -21.66
C ALA A 174 -62.63 -29.45 -21.12
N ALA A 175 -61.32 -29.71 -21.21
CA ALA A 175 -60.34 -28.69 -20.81
C ALA A 175 -60.36 -27.49 -21.75
N ASP A 176 -60.05 -26.31 -21.21
CA ASP A 176 -59.96 -25.03 -21.90
C ASP A 176 -58.51 -24.61 -22.13
N ASN A 177 -58.26 -23.90 -23.22
CA ASN A 177 -56.97 -23.23 -23.46
C ASN A 177 -56.80 -22.02 -22.52
N VAL A 178 -56.03 -22.20 -21.44
CA VAL A 178 -55.76 -21.20 -20.39
C VAL A 178 -54.26 -21.09 -20.09
N ALA A 179 -53.89 -20.20 -19.16
CA ALA A 179 -52.48 -19.93 -18.81
C ALA A 179 -51.68 -21.17 -18.37
N THR A 180 -52.38 -22.20 -17.89
CA THR A 180 -51.78 -23.37 -17.24
C THR A 180 -52.16 -24.69 -17.91
N CYS A 181 -52.99 -24.67 -18.95
CA CYS A 181 -53.47 -25.89 -19.60
C CYS A 181 -53.98 -25.64 -21.02
N ASP A 182 -53.72 -26.59 -21.91
CA ASP A 182 -54.32 -26.65 -23.24
C ASP A 182 -55.56 -27.55 -23.27
N GLU A 183 -56.36 -27.43 -24.33
CA GLU A 183 -57.55 -28.25 -24.60
C GLU A 183 -57.27 -29.77 -24.68
N ASP A 184 -56.02 -30.18 -24.90
CA ASP A 184 -55.59 -31.59 -24.91
C ASP A 184 -54.87 -32.01 -23.62
N CYS A 185 -54.97 -31.20 -22.57
CA CYS A 185 -54.41 -31.44 -21.24
C CYS A 185 -52.88 -31.56 -21.19
N THR A 186 -52.20 -30.93 -22.15
CA THR A 186 -50.78 -30.63 -22.04
C THR A 186 -50.54 -29.26 -21.40
N PRO A 187 -49.39 -29.07 -20.73
CA PRO A 187 -48.97 -27.76 -20.30
C PRO A 187 -48.65 -26.91 -21.54
N PRO A 188 -49.08 -25.64 -21.58
CA PRO A 188 -48.81 -24.74 -22.70
C PRO A 188 -47.31 -24.63 -22.99
N ALA A 189 -46.93 -24.71 -24.25
CA ALA A 189 -45.54 -24.66 -24.68
C ALA A 189 -45.35 -23.95 -26.03
N CYS A 190 -44.34 -23.08 -26.10
CA CYS A 190 -44.02 -22.35 -27.32
C CYS A 190 -43.87 -23.25 -28.58
N ASN A 191 -44.63 -22.95 -29.63
CA ASN A 191 -44.73 -23.70 -30.89
C ASN A 191 -45.42 -25.08 -30.79
N ASP A 192 -46.25 -25.33 -29.79
CA ASP A 192 -47.03 -26.58 -29.67
C ASP A 192 -48.24 -26.65 -30.63
N GLY A 193 -48.61 -25.53 -31.26
CA GLY A 193 -49.74 -25.47 -32.18
C GLY A 193 -51.00 -24.82 -31.60
N VAL A 194 -51.00 -24.56 -30.29
CA VAL A 194 -52.05 -23.88 -29.52
C VAL A 194 -51.56 -22.45 -29.23
N PHE A 195 -52.47 -21.54 -28.87
CA PHE A 195 -52.07 -20.21 -28.42
C PHE A 195 -52.76 -19.91 -27.11
N ASN A 196 -51.98 -19.82 -26.04
CA ASN A 196 -52.47 -19.47 -24.73
C ASN A 196 -52.10 -18.01 -24.38
N PRO A 197 -53.01 -17.04 -24.53
CA PRO A 197 -52.66 -15.61 -24.41
C PRO A 197 -52.20 -15.16 -23.01
N GLN A 198 -52.19 -16.07 -22.05
CA GLN A 198 -51.78 -15.84 -20.66
C GLN A 198 -50.44 -16.49 -20.29
N ALA A 199 -49.88 -17.41 -21.11
CA ALA A 199 -48.50 -17.90 -20.93
C ALA A 199 -47.61 -17.64 -22.16
N GLU A 200 -48.18 -17.54 -23.36
CA GLU A 200 -47.48 -17.19 -24.60
C GLU A 200 -47.79 -15.74 -25.00
N TYR A 201 -46.75 -14.91 -25.10
CA TYR A 201 -46.96 -13.47 -25.31
C TYR A 201 -47.34 -13.12 -26.76
N CYS A 202 -46.71 -13.78 -27.73
CA CYS A 202 -46.80 -13.35 -29.14
C CYS A 202 -46.82 -14.49 -30.16
N GLU A 203 -47.30 -15.67 -29.76
CA GLU A 203 -47.59 -16.78 -30.66
C GLU A 203 -48.84 -16.52 -31.52
N SER A 204 -48.80 -16.86 -32.82
CA SER A 204 -49.95 -16.71 -33.72
C SER A 204 -50.13 -17.93 -34.62
N ASN A 205 -51.17 -18.72 -34.33
CA ASN A 205 -51.51 -19.96 -35.04
C ASN A 205 -50.42 -21.06 -34.92
N GLY A 206 -49.83 -21.24 -33.74
CA GLY A 206 -48.90 -22.36 -33.51
C GLY A 206 -47.49 -22.14 -34.05
N VAL A 207 -47.11 -20.89 -34.33
CA VAL A 207 -45.79 -20.53 -34.82
C VAL A 207 -45.36 -19.25 -34.14
N ASN A 208 -44.16 -19.28 -33.57
CA ASN A 208 -43.51 -18.14 -32.97
C ASN A 208 -43.38 -16.98 -33.99
N ARG A 209 -43.89 -15.80 -33.62
CA ARG A 209 -43.84 -14.62 -34.50
C ARG A 209 -42.40 -14.12 -34.53
N SER A 210 -41.99 -13.48 -35.63
CA SER A 210 -40.60 -13.03 -35.78
C SER A 210 -40.18 -11.98 -34.76
N ASP A 211 -41.12 -11.31 -34.11
CA ASP A 211 -40.94 -10.31 -33.05
C ASP A 211 -41.16 -10.89 -31.65
N CYS A 212 -40.74 -12.14 -31.44
CA CYS A 212 -40.82 -12.89 -30.18
C CYS A 212 -39.53 -13.65 -29.92
N ASP A 213 -39.22 -13.91 -28.66
CA ASP A 213 -38.08 -14.76 -28.29
C ASP A 213 -38.35 -16.21 -28.60
N ILE A 214 -37.31 -17.03 -28.65
CA ILE A 214 -37.42 -18.44 -29.07
C ILE A 214 -38.39 -19.26 -28.19
N ASP A 215 -38.61 -18.83 -26.95
CA ASP A 215 -39.53 -19.39 -25.95
C ASP A 215 -40.87 -18.63 -25.86
N CYS A 216 -41.21 -17.83 -26.87
CA CYS A 216 -42.49 -17.12 -27.02
C CYS A 216 -42.74 -16.04 -25.96
N THR A 217 -41.68 -15.56 -25.29
CA THR A 217 -41.73 -14.36 -24.45
C THR A 217 -41.66 -13.08 -25.27
N ALA A 218 -41.90 -11.95 -24.58
CA ALA A 218 -41.74 -10.64 -25.16
C ALA A 218 -40.26 -10.32 -25.28
N PRO A 219 -39.79 -9.89 -26.46
CA PRO A 219 -38.37 -9.65 -26.69
C PRO A 219 -37.93 -8.41 -25.93
N ILE A 220 -37.24 -8.62 -24.81
CA ILE A 220 -36.80 -7.58 -23.88
C ILE A 220 -35.29 -7.69 -23.72
N CYS A 221 -34.58 -6.60 -23.97
CA CYS A 221 -33.15 -6.52 -23.67
C CYS A 221 -32.86 -7.00 -22.23
N GLY A 222 -31.98 -7.98 -22.11
CA GLY A 222 -31.48 -8.48 -20.84
C GLY A 222 -32.40 -9.49 -20.15
N ASP A 223 -33.26 -10.16 -20.90
CA ASP A 223 -34.08 -11.26 -20.39
C ASP A 223 -33.36 -12.62 -20.40
N GLY A 224 -32.15 -12.67 -20.97
CA GLY A 224 -31.34 -13.88 -21.07
C GLY A 224 -31.40 -14.55 -22.45
N THR A 225 -32.17 -13.99 -23.40
CA THR A 225 -32.42 -14.59 -24.71
C THR A 225 -32.24 -13.57 -25.84
N PHE A 226 -31.15 -13.72 -26.60
CA PHE A 226 -30.90 -12.86 -27.76
C PHE A 226 -31.95 -12.99 -28.87
N ASN A 227 -32.49 -11.86 -29.29
CA ASN A 227 -33.43 -11.72 -30.39
C ASN A 227 -33.19 -10.45 -31.22
N GLY A 228 -32.60 -10.58 -32.41
CA GLY A 228 -32.32 -9.43 -33.30
C GLY A 228 -33.54 -8.67 -33.88
N ASN A 229 -34.76 -8.97 -33.45
CA ASN A 229 -35.97 -8.16 -33.69
C ASN A 229 -36.52 -7.49 -32.41
N ALA A 230 -35.95 -7.76 -31.24
CA ALA A 230 -36.16 -7.05 -29.98
C ALA A 230 -35.69 -5.60 -30.10
N PHE A 231 -36.24 -4.72 -29.25
CA PHE A 231 -35.80 -3.32 -29.17
C PHE A 231 -34.96 -3.09 -27.89
N ASN A 232 -33.77 -2.51 -28.00
CA ASN A 232 -32.81 -2.29 -26.90
C ASN A 232 -33.41 -1.46 -25.76
N THR A 233 -34.12 -0.38 -26.11
CA THR A 233 -34.61 0.58 -25.11
C THR A 233 -36.01 0.29 -24.58
N GLY A 234 -36.68 -0.78 -25.05
CA GLY A 234 -38.10 -0.99 -24.79
C GLY A 234 -39.01 0.15 -25.29
N THR A 235 -38.48 1.10 -26.08
CA THR A 235 -39.25 2.23 -26.63
C THR A 235 -39.44 2.11 -28.15
N PRO A 236 -40.68 2.01 -28.67
CA PRO A 236 -40.96 1.70 -30.08
C PRO A 236 -40.59 2.77 -31.14
N ASN A 237 -39.82 3.82 -30.79
CA ASN A 237 -39.71 5.03 -31.63
C ASN A 237 -38.28 5.45 -32.02
N ILE A 238 -37.27 4.61 -31.81
CA ILE A 238 -35.92 4.85 -32.32
C ILE A 238 -35.69 3.93 -33.55
N PRO A 239 -35.41 4.48 -34.74
CA PRO A 239 -35.05 3.67 -35.91
C PRO A 239 -33.71 2.96 -35.69
N ASP A 240 -33.68 1.63 -35.87
CA ASP A 240 -32.49 0.75 -35.74
C ASP A 240 -32.04 0.38 -34.32
N ASP A 241 -32.97 0.43 -33.36
CA ASP A 241 -32.75 0.07 -31.95
C ASP A 241 -32.84 -1.44 -31.70
N ARG A 242 -32.31 -2.26 -32.61
CA ARG A 242 -32.40 -3.73 -32.53
C ARG A 242 -31.38 -4.29 -31.56
N GLU A 243 -31.78 -5.33 -30.84
CA GLU A 243 -30.87 -6.10 -29.98
C GLU A 243 -29.71 -6.67 -30.78
N VAL A 244 -28.51 -6.38 -30.29
CA VAL A 244 -27.24 -6.80 -30.88
C VAL A 244 -26.66 -7.99 -30.10
N CYS A 245 -26.98 -8.08 -28.82
CA CYS A 245 -26.53 -9.11 -27.89
C CYS A 245 -27.51 -9.22 -26.70
N ASP A 246 -27.46 -10.30 -25.91
CA ASP A 246 -28.16 -10.38 -24.62
C ASP A 246 -27.20 -10.98 -23.57
N SER A 247 -27.04 -10.26 -22.47
CA SER A 247 -26.23 -10.64 -21.31
C SER A 247 -27.01 -10.53 -20.00
N ALA A 248 -28.31 -10.82 -20.04
CA ALA A 248 -29.23 -10.70 -18.90
C ALA A 248 -29.21 -9.30 -18.23
N GLY A 249 -28.98 -8.25 -19.03
CA GLY A 249 -28.97 -6.86 -18.60
C GLY A 249 -27.72 -6.46 -17.81
N ALA A 250 -26.61 -7.19 -17.97
CA ALA A 250 -25.32 -6.91 -17.35
C ALA A 250 -24.23 -6.72 -18.40
N ASP A 251 -23.20 -5.94 -18.09
CA ASP A 251 -22.09 -5.76 -19.03
C ASP A 251 -21.29 -7.09 -19.20
N ALA A 252 -20.96 -7.41 -20.44
CA ALA A 252 -20.20 -8.57 -20.87
C ALA A 252 -19.17 -8.17 -21.95
N ALA A 253 -18.24 -9.08 -22.26
CA ALA A 253 -17.14 -8.78 -23.20
C ALA A 253 -17.59 -8.43 -24.63
N ASP A 254 -18.83 -8.78 -24.98
CA ASP A 254 -19.45 -8.58 -26.27
C ASP A 254 -20.84 -7.91 -26.18
N CYS A 255 -21.21 -7.40 -25.00
CA CYS A 255 -22.53 -6.82 -24.77
C CYS A 255 -22.56 -5.78 -23.65
N ASP A 256 -23.24 -4.67 -23.88
CA ASP A 256 -23.55 -3.70 -22.84
C ASP A 256 -24.82 -4.06 -22.10
N SER A 257 -25.01 -3.50 -20.91
CA SER A 257 -26.20 -3.69 -20.09
C SER A 257 -27.51 -3.20 -20.72
N ASP A 258 -27.45 -2.38 -21.77
CA ASP A 258 -28.61 -1.97 -22.59
C ASP A 258 -28.68 -2.71 -23.95
N CYS A 259 -27.90 -3.79 -24.09
CA CYS A 259 -27.91 -4.70 -25.24
C CYS A 259 -27.41 -4.10 -26.56
N THR A 260 -26.64 -3.01 -26.47
CA THR A 260 -25.75 -2.57 -27.55
C THR A 260 -24.45 -3.37 -27.54
N ALA A 261 -23.71 -3.28 -28.66
CA ALA A 261 -22.36 -3.80 -28.70
C ALA A 261 -21.44 -2.79 -28.01
N PRO A 262 -20.49 -3.25 -27.17
CA PRO A 262 -19.55 -2.36 -26.49
C PRO A 262 -18.71 -1.61 -27.50
N VAL A 263 -18.94 -0.30 -27.59
CA VAL A 263 -18.20 0.61 -28.44
C VAL A 263 -17.81 1.84 -27.63
N CYS A 264 -16.52 1.95 -27.35
CA CYS A 264 -15.91 3.15 -26.80
C CYS A 264 -16.46 4.47 -27.40
N GLY A 265 -17.22 5.22 -26.58
CA GLY A 265 -17.93 6.44 -26.94
C GLY A 265 -19.42 6.28 -27.24
N ASP A 266 -20.03 5.13 -26.92
CA ASP A 266 -21.46 4.90 -27.13
C ASP A 266 -22.33 5.40 -25.96
N GLY A 267 -21.71 5.87 -24.89
CA GLY A 267 -22.36 6.37 -23.69
C GLY A 267 -22.55 5.30 -22.60
N HIS A 268 -22.01 4.09 -22.77
CA HIS A 268 -22.04 2.99 -21.82
C HIS A 268 -20.62 2.59 -21.41
N THR A 269 -20.35 2.51 -20.11
CA THR A 269 -19.02 2.10 -19.62
C THR A 269 -19.00 0.60 -19.36
N ASN A 270 -18.28 -0.16 -20.19
CA ASN A 270 -18.18 -1.61 -20.07
C ASN A 270 -16.77 -2.09 -19.67
N LEU A 271 -16.55 -2.24 -18.36
CA LEU A 271 -15.28 -2.73 -17.81
C LEU A 271 -14.92 -4.15 -18.28
N VAL A 272 -15.91 -4.97 -18.65
CA VAL A 272 -15.68 -6.35 -19.11
C VAL A 272 -15.17 -6.36 -20.55
N ALA A 273 -15.53 -5.36 -21.35
CA ALA A 273 -15.04 -5.12 -22.70
C ALA A 273 -13.73 -4.30 -22.76
N ASN A 274 -13.19 -3.88 -21.60
CA ASN A 274 -12.04 -2.98 -21.41
C ASN A 274 -12.33 -1.52 -21.77
N GLU A 275 -13.52 -1.03 -21.43
CA GLU A 275 -13.87 0.38 -21.45
C GLU A 275 -13.88 0.90 -20.00
N ASP A 276 -12.76 1.46 -19.57
CA ASP A 276 -12.60 2.01 -18.21
C ASP A 276 -13.33 3.35 -18.02
N CYS A 277 -13.67 4.00 -19.12
CA CYS A 277 -14.47 5.22 -19.21
C CYS A 277 -15.22 5.26 -20.54
N ASP A 278 -16.25 6.10 -20.67
CA ASP A 278 -16.99 6.28 -21.94
C ASP A 278 -17.59 7.68 -22.03
N VAL A 279 -16.77 8.67 -22.41
CA VAL A 279 -17.23 10.08 -22.47
C VAL A 279 -17.29 10.54 -23.92
N ASP A 280 -18.47 10.51 -24.55
CA ASP A 280 -18.72 11.16 -25.83
C ASP A 280 -19.58 12.43 -25.64
N SER A 281 -18.92 13.57 -25.44
CA SER A 281 -19.61 14.86 -25.26
C SER A 281 -20.15 15.43 -26.57
N ASN A 282 -19.66 14.93 -27.71
CA ASN A 282 -19.93 15.50 -29.03
C ASN A 282 -20.99 14.71 -29.82
N GLY A 283 -21.25 13.46 -29.42
CA GLY A 283 -22.26 12.56 -29.95
C GLY A 283 -21.88 11.92 -31.29
N ASP A 284 -20.58 11.74 -31.58
CA ASP A 284 -20.09 11.12 -32.81
C ASP A 284 -19.80 9.62 -32.69
N GLY A 285 -20.05 9.02 -31.52
CA GLY A 285 -19.89 7.59 -31.26
C GLY A 285 -18.43 7.18 -31.09
N GLN A 286 -17.58 8.09 -30.64
CA GLN A 286 -16.20 7.87 -30.22
C GLN A 286 -15.97 8.64 -28.92
N ALA A 287 -15.21 8.05 -27.98
CA ALA A 287 -14.89 8.77 -26.76
C ALA A 287 -14.03 10.02 -27.05
N ASP A 288 -14.28 11.08 -26.31
CA ASP A 288 -13.50 12.31 -26.31
C ASP A 288 -12.34 12.18 -25.32
N ASN A 289 -11.19 12.79 -25.67
CA ASN A 289 -10.15 13.05 -24.66
C ASN A 289 -10.67 14.09 -23.67
N VAL A 290 -10.87 13.69 -22.42
CA VAL A 290 -11.25 14.54 -21.29
C VAL A 290 -10.42 14.16 -20.05
N LEU A 291 -10.55 14.93 -18.96
CA LEU A 291 -9.74 14.78 -17.74
C LEU A 291 -9.71 13.34 -17.17
N ASN A 292 -10.74 12.55 -17.41
CA ASN A 292 -10.89 11.20 -16.85
C ASN A 292 -11.19 10.14 -17.91
N CYS A 293 -10.92 10.43 -19.19
CA CYS A 293 -11.13 9.46 -20.26
C CYS A 293 -10.28 9.77 -21.49
N ASP A 294 -9.64 8.75 -22.04
CA ASP A 294 -9.02 8.79 -23.35
C ASP A 294 -9.99 8.37 -24.45
N ARG A 295 -9.64 8.73 -25.69
CA ARG A 295 -10.43 8.38 -26.88
C ARG A 295 -10.52 6.88 -27.15
N ASP A 296 -9.63 6.05 -26.60
CA ASP A 296 -9.75 4.59 -26.68
C ASP A 296 -10.30 3.97 -25.39
N CYS A 297 -10.90 4.80 -24.52
CA CYS A 297 -11.62 4.40 -23.33
C CYS A 297 -10.76 3.80 -22.21
N THR A 298 -9.47 4.09 -22.22
CA THR A 298 -8.62 3.96 -21.02
C THR A 298 -8.77 5.19 -20.12
N VAL A 299 -8.44 5.01 -18.84
CA VAL A 299 -8.22 6.15 -17.95
C VAL A 299 -6.86 6.75 -18.30
N PRO A 300 -6.74 8.09 -18.43
CA PRO A 300 -5.47 8.73 -18.77
C PRO A 300 -4.38 8.40 -17.76
N GLU A 301 -3.28 7.81 -18.22
CA GLU A 301 -2.12 7.45 -17.42
C GLU A 301 -0.82 7.95 -18.08
N CYS A 302 0.11 8.48 -17.28
CA CYS A 302 1.41 8.91 -17.79
C CYS A 302 2.18 7.74 -18.43
N ASP A 303 2.74 7.94 -19.63
CA ASP A 303 3.46 6.93 -20.44
C ASP A 303 2.58 5.79 -21.02
N ASP A 304 1.27 5.98 -21.13
CA ASP A 304 0.37 4.93 -21.64
C ASP A 304 0.34 4.79 -23.17
N GLY A 305 0.99 5.70 -23.90
CA GLY A 305 1.00 5.69 -25.38
C GLY A 305 -0.03 6.61 -26.03
N ILE A 306 -0.82 7.31 -25.23
CA ILE A 306 -1.92 8.19 -25.63
C ILE A 306 -1.62 9.58 -25.09
N PHE A 307 -2.11 10.61 -25.78
CA PHE A 307 -1.93 11.99 -25.32
C PHE A 307 -3.27 12.62 -25.00
N ASN A 308 -3.45 12.96 -23.75
CA ASN A 308 -4.62 13.61 -23.20
C ASN A 308 -4.24 14.96 -22.60
N SER A 309 -4.35 16.03 -23.39
CA SER A 309 -4.02 17.39 -22.93
C SER A 309 -4.81 17.91 -21.72
N PHE A 310 -5.88 17.21 -21.31
CA PHE A 310 -6.65 17.58 -20.12
C PHE A 310 -6.11 16.91 -18.84
N ALA A 311 -5.38 15.79 -18.96
CA ALA A 311 -4.82 15.02 -17.87
C ALA A 311 -3.27 15.01 -17.87
N GLU A 312 -2.63 14.95 -19.04
CA GLU A 312 -1.17 14.99 -19.25
C GLU A 312 -0.75 16.33 -19.89
N ALA A 313 -0.07 17.19 -19.12
CA ALA A 313 0.12 18.57 -19.50
C ALA A 313 1.17 18.79 -20.61
N CYS A 314 2.12 17.87 -20.78
CA CYS A 314 3.26 18.05 -21.68
C CYS A 314 3.76 16.76 -22.35
N GLU A 315 3.00 15.68 -22.26
CA GLU A 315 3.27 14.44 -22.98
C GLU A 315 3.24 14.68 -24.49
N SER A 316 4.21 14.12 -25.22
CA SER A 316 4.31 14.31 -26.67
C SER A 316 4.49 12.96 -27.35
N ASP A 317 3.54 12.61 -28.21
CA ASP A 317 3.50 11.32 -28.94
C ASP A 317 3.34 10.07 -28.05
N GLY A 318 2.70 10.18 -26.87
CA GLY A 318 2.39 9.05 -25.99
C GLY A 318 3.59 8.50 -25.20
N ILE A 319 4.59 9.35 -24.98
CA ILE A 319 5.71 9.08 -24.08
C ILE A 319 5.99 10.39 -23.34
N ASN A 320 6.28 10.27 -22.06
CA ASN A 320 6.75 11.34 -21.20
C ASN A 320 7.93 12.05 -21.87
N SER A 321 7.70 13.30 -22.26
CA SER A 321 8.72 14.10 -22.93
C SER A 321 9.81 14.43 -21.92
N ALA A 322 11.06 14.62 -22.37
CA ALA A 322 12.13 15.04 -21.48
C ALA A 322 11.86 16.37 -20.76
N SER A 323 10.78 17.09 -21.12
CA SER A 323 10.30 18.33 -20.52
C SER A 323 9.13 18.18 -19.55
N CYS A 324 8.78 16.96 -19.12
CA CYS A 324 7.72 16.67 -18.15
C CYS A 324 8.23 15.92 -16.94
N ASP A 325 7.56 16.09 -15.81
CA ASP A 325 7.81 15.31 -14.59
C ASP A 325 7.39 13.87 -14.75
N VAL A 326 7.78 13.04 -13.78
CA VAL A 326 7.49 11.60 -13.78
C VAL A 326 5.99 11.27 -13.79
N ASP A 327 5.13 12.20 -13.38
CA ASP A 327 3.67 12.09 -13.42
C ASP A 327 3.03 12.93 -14.55
N CYS A 328 3.82 13.31 -15.55
CA CYS A 328 3.39 14.03 -16.75
C CYS A 328 2.82 15.44 -16.49
N THR A 329 3.11 16.02 -15.32
CA THR A 329 2.96 17.45 -15.07
C THR A 329 4.07 18.26 -15.72
N LEU A 330 3.82 19.56 -15.83
CA LEU A 330 4.87 20.50 -16.21
C LEU A 330 5.81 20.69 -15.01
N PRO A 331 7.13 20.62 -15.22
CA PRO A 331 8.14 20.82 -14.18
C PRO A 331 7.98 22.21 -13.56
N GLU A 332 7.66 22.24 -12.27
CA GLU A 332 7.52 23.46 -11.47
C GLU A 332 8.36 23.36 -10.19
N CYS A 333 9.38 24.23 -10.07
CA CYS A 333 10.18 24.37 -8.86
C CYS A 333 9.32 24.43 -7.56
N GLY A 334 9.51 23.45 -6.68
CA GLY A 334 8.83 23.31 -5.40
C GLY A 334 7.57 22.44 -5.44
N ASP A 335 7.32 21.69 -6.51
CA ASP A 335 6.17 20.79 -6.64
C ASP A 335 6.39 19.41 -6.01
N GLY A 336 7.65 19.06 -5.68
CA GLY A 336 8.05 17.82 -5.05
C GLY A 336 8.51 16.71 -6.02
N LEU A 337 8.59 17.00 -7.32
CA LEU A 337 9.06 16.13 -8.40
C LEU A 337 10.33 16.67 -9.07
N PHE A 338 11.49 16.18 -8.62
CA PHE A 338 12.78 16.55 -9.22
C PHE A 338 12.94 16.06 -10.67
N ASN A 339 13.12 16.99 -11.62
CA ASN A 339 13.30 16.68 -13.03
C ASN A 339 14.63 17.18 -13.66
N PRO A 340 15.69 16.36 -13.66
CA PRO A 340 17.00 16.77 -14.20
C PRO A 340 17.06 16.88 -15.73
N ALA A 341 16.05 16.34 -16.44
CA ALA A 341 16.00 16.30 -17.90
C ALA A 341 15.18 17.46 -18.49
N ALA A 342 14.27 18.04 -17.71
CA ALA A 342 13.41 19.13 -18.13
C ALA A 342 14.18 20.42 -18.38
N ALA A 343 13.98 20.95 -19.58
CA ALA A 343 14.32 22.31 -19.92
C ALA A 343 13.02 23.07 -20.22
N ASN A 344 12.53 23.88 -19.28
CA ASN A 344 11.43 24.84 -19.52
C ASN A 344 11.87 26.21 -18.98
N SER A 345 12.15 27.27 -19.75
CA SER A 345 11.42 27.96 -20.84
C SER A 345 10.16 28.76 -20.46
N ALA A 346 10.21 29.45 -19.32
CA ALA A 346 9.52 30.75 -19.18
C ALA A 346 10.46 31.92 -18.82
N THR A 347 11.66 31.65 -18.30
CA THR A 347 12.66 32.68 -17.92
C THR A 347 14.08 32.43 -18.47
N GLY A 348 14.37 31.23 -18.96
CA GLY A 348 15.60 30.95 -19.71
C GLY A 348 16.87 30.79 -18.88
N VAL A 349 16.79 30.21 -17.68
CA VAL A 349 17.96 29.72 -16.93
C VAL A 349 17.58 28.42 -16.21
N GLY A 350 18.35 27.34 -16.43
CA GLY A 350 18.41 26.15 -15.56
C GLY A 350 17.52 24.94 -15.91
N ASN A 351 18.12 23.75 -15.93
CA ASN A 351 17.42 22.50 -15.60
C ASN A 351 17.12 22.56 -14.09
N GLU A 352 16.03 21.97 -13.61
CA GLU A 352 15.87 21.73 -12.17
C GLU A 352 17.06 20.88 -11.71
N ILE A 353 17.92 21.45 -10.85
CA ILE A 353 19.04 20.73 -10.22
C ILE A 353 18.61 20.17 -8.85
N CYS A 354 17.51 20.70 -8.33
CA CYS A 354 16.82 20.38 -7.10
C CYS A 354 15.36 20.87 -7.23
N ASP A 355 14.51 20.63 -6.23
CA ASP A 355 13.05 20.89 -6.33
C ASP A 355 12.36 21.18 -4.97
N ASP A 356 13.10 21.60 -3.96
CA ASP A 356 12.48 21.95 -2.67
C ASP A 356 11.83 23.35 -2.69
N GLY A 357 12.10 24.17 -3.72
CA GLY A 357 11.58 25.54 -3.85
C GLY A 357 12.01 26.45 -2.70
N GLU A 358 13.08 26.09 -1.99
CA GLU A 358 13.57 26.77 -0.80
C GLU A 358 15.10 26.89 -0.86
N ASN A 359 15.65 27.86 -0.12
CA ASN A 359 17.10 27.98 0.02
C ASN A 359 17.62 26.90 0.97
N THR A 360 18.20 25.83 0.43
CA THR A 360 18.85 24.75 1.17
C THR A 360 20.32 24.62 0.79
N ALA A 361 21.05 23.67 1.40
CA ALA A 361 22.48 23.50 1.12
C ALA A 361 22.76 23.09 -0.34
N ASP A 362 21.78 22.48 -1.00
CA ASP A 362 21.90 21.92 -2.35
C ASP A 362 20.96 22.61 -3.36
N CYS A 363 20.14 23.56 -2.92
CA CYS A 363 19.12 24.20 -3.77
C CYS A 363 18.89 25.68 -3.46
N ASP A 364 18.69 26.47 -4.51
CA ASP A 364 18.17 27.83 -4.40
C ASP A 364 16.65 27.87 -4.52
N ILE A 365 16.04 28.98 -4.09
CA ILE A 365 14.60 29.20 -4.13
C ILE A 365 13.97 29.11 -5.53
N ASP A 366 14.74 29.25 -6.61
CA ASP A 366 14.28 29.05 -7.99
C ASP A 366 14.77 27.74 -8.61
N CYS A 367 15.23 26.82 -7.76
CA CYS A 367 15.66 25.47 -8.11
C CYS A 367 16.92 25.39 -8.98
N THR A 368 17.73 26.45 -8.97
CA THR A 368 19.12 26.39 -9.40
C THR A 368 20.03 25.80 -8.32
N ALA A 369 21.24 25.41 -8.73
CA ALA A 369 22.26 25.00 -7.79
C ALA A 369 22.87 26.22 -7.11
N PRO A 370 22.98 26.23 -5.76
CA PRO A 370 23.56 27.34 -5.03
C PRO A 370 24.96 27.67 -5.54
N ALA A 371 25.15 28.90 -6.03
CA ALA A 371 26.42 29.32 -6.58
C ALA A 371 26.73 30.79 -6.30
N CYS A 372 27.92 31.04 -5.76
CA CYS A 372 28.35 32.40 -5.46
C CYS A 372 28.26 33.35 -6.67
N ASN A 373 27.53 34.46 -6.53
CA ASN A 373 27.25 35.47 -7.56
C ASN A 373 26.30 35.02 -8.69
N ASP A 374 25.43 34.06 -8.45
CA ASP A 374 24.37 33.66 -9.41
C ASP A 374 23.17 34.62 -9.43
N GLY A 375 23.07 35.51 -8.44
CA GLY A 375 21.96 36.46 -8.32
C GLY A 375 20.97 36.14 -7.20
N ILE A 376 21.15 35.02 -6.49
CA ILE A 376 20.21 34.46 -5.52
C ILE A 376 20.91 34.19 -4.21
N PHE A 377 20.60 35.01 -3.19
CA PHE A 377 21.20 34.80 -1.88
C PHE A 377 20.60 33.58 -1.19
N ASN A 378 21.42 32.55 -1.00
CA ASN A 378 21.08 31.36 -0.25
C ASN A 378 21.81 31.34 1.09
N SER A 379 21.17 31.80 2.17
CA SER A 379 21.82 31.88 3.49
C SER A 379 22.26 30.54 4.11
N VAL A 380 21.86 29.40 3.52
CA VAL A 380 22.24 28.06 3.98
C VAL A 380 23.52 27.59 3.27
N ALA A 381 23.70 27.93 1.99
CA ALA A 381 24.86 27.59 1.18
C ALA A 381 25.91 28.72 1.07
N GLU A 382 25.50 29.97 1.26
CA GLU A 382 26.29 31.19 1.03
C GLU A 382 26.30 32.07 2.29
N ALA A 383 27.48 32.38 2.83
CA ALA A 383 27.57 32.94 4.18
C ALA A 383 27.38 34.47 4.24
N CYS A 384 27.70 35.19 3.17
CA CYS A 384 27.84 36.65 3.20
C CYS A 384 27.46 37.39 1.90
N GLU A 385 26.74 36.72 1.00
CA GLU A 385 26.24 37.36 -0.22
C GLU A 385 25.16 38.41 0.12
N SER A 386 25.09 39.50 -0.67
CA SER A 386 24.03 40.50 -0.51
C SER A 386 23.51 41.01 -1.86
N ASN A 387 22.34 40.50 -2.28
CA ASN A 387 21.65 40.85 -3.53
C ASN A 387 22.40 40.46 -4.82
N GLY A 388 23.03 39.28 -4.89
CA GLY A 388 23.57 38.79 -6.17
C GLY A 388 24.88 39.41 -6.64
N VAL A 389 25.58 40.13 -5.75
CA VAL A 389 26.94 40.62 -5.97
C VAL A 389 27.66 40.65 -4.63
N ASN A 390 28.97 40.32 -4.65
CA ASN A 390 29.83 40.40 -3.47
C ASN A 390 29.61 41.69 -2.68
N SER A 391 29.16 41.52 -1.43
CA SER A 391 29.34 42.56 -0.42
C SER A 391 30.84 42.77 -0.23
N ALA A 392 31.28 43.95 0.20
CA ALA A 392 32.70 44.19 0.52
C ALA A 392 33.21 43.37 1.75
N SER A 393 32.44 42.38 2.17
CA SER A 393 32.63 41.53 3.34
C SER A 393 32.56 40.03 2.99
N CYS A 394 32.75 39.66 1.73
CA CYS A 394 32.60 38.28 1.24
C CYS A 394 33.67 37.90 0.20
N ASP A 395 34.16 36.67 0.28
CA ASP A 395 35.12 36.06 -0.64
C ASP A 395 34.50 35.74 -2.01
N ILE A 396 35.33 35.36 -2.99
CA ILE A 396 34.84 34.93 -4.31
C ILE A 396 34.04 33.62 -4.28
N ASP A 397 34.21 32.81 -3.24
CA ASP A 397 33.47 31.58 -2.93
C ASP A 397 32.43 31.79 -1.82
N CYS A 398 32.05 33.04 -1.55
CA CYS A 398 30.97 33.42 -0.65
C CYS A 398 31.17 33.01 0.82
N THR A 399 32.43 32.83 1.24
CA THR A 399 32.86 32.73 2.64
C THR A 399 33.26 34.09 3.22
N PHE A 400 33.40 34.15 4.55
CA PHE A 400 33.87 35.36 5.20
C PHE A 400 35.40 35.48 5.05
N PRO A 401 35.90 36.64 4.61
CA PRO A 401 37.32 36.88 4.38
C PRO A 401 38.10 36.68 5.67
N THR A 402 38.97 35.68 5.70
CA THR A 402 39.75 35.30 6.88
C THR A 402 41.21 35.13 6.50
N CYS A 403 42.11 35.91 7.12
CA CYS A 403 43.55 35.74 6.89
C CYS A 403 44.01 34.29 7.09
N GLY A 404 44.48 33.67 6.00
CA GLY A 404 44.99 32.30 6.00
C GLY A 404 43.98 31.23 5.60
N ASP A 405 42.85 31.59 5.01
CA ASP A 405 41.87 30.67 4.43
C ASP A 405 42.24 30.18 3.02
N GLY A 406 43.26 30.78 2.40
CA GLY A 406 43.78 30.45 1.08
C GLY A 406 43.30 31.39 -0.02
N VAL A 407 42.59 32.47 0.30
CA VAL A 407 42.03 33.44 -0.66
C VAL A 407 42.50 34.86 -0.34
N ALA A 408 43.15 35.53 -1.29
CA ALA A 408 43.59 36.91 -1.11
C ALA A 408 42.49 37.91 -1.45
N ASN A 409 42.00 38.67 -0.46
CA ASN A 409 40.87 39.58 -0.62
C ASN A 409 41.26 41.06 -0.79
N THR A 410 41.57 41.44 -2.04
CA THR A 410 41.98 42.82 -2.37
C THR A 410 40.92 43.91 -2.14
N PHE A 411 39.68 43.53 -1.79
CA PHE A 411 38.54 44.43 -1.58
C PHE A 411 37.85 44.27 -0.21
N ALA A 412 38.28 43.34 0.65
CA ALA A 412 37.74 43.15 2.00
C ALA A 412 38.77 43.53 3.06
N LEU A 413 38.29 44.03 4.20
CA LEU A 413 39.15 44.44 5.31
C LEU A 413 39.86 43.21 5.90
N ASN A 414 41.15 43.34 6.14
CA ASN A 414 41.96 42.34 6.81
C ASN A 414 41.47 42.16 8.27
N ASP A 415 40.89 41.00 8.56
CA ASP A 415 40.36 40.67 9.90
C ASP A 415 41.49 40.38 10.92
N ALA A 416 42.71 40.08 10.47
CA ALA A 416 43.84 39.84 11.36
C ALA A 416 44.32 41.10 12.07
N THR A 417 44.30 42.25 11.38
CA THR A 417 44.81 43.53 11.90
C THR A 417 43.70 44.44 12.44
N ASN A 418 42.46 44.31 11.91
CA ASN A 418 41.30 45.12 12.28
C ASN A 418 41.58 46.63 12.28
N ASP A 419 42.47 47.07 11.39
CA ASP A 419 42.99 48.45 11.29
C ASP A 419 42.48 49.19 10.04
N GLY A 420 41.69 48.52 9.20
CA GLY A 420 41.15 49.06 7.96
C GLY A 420 42.01 48.82 6.71
N THR A 421 43.09 48.03 6.81
CA THR A 421 43.87 47.55 5.67
C THR A 421 43.16 46.41 4.93
N PHE A 422 43.52 46.18 3.67
CA PHE A 422 42.97 45.08 2.85
C PHE A 422 43.88 43.85 2.93
N GLU A 423 43.31 42.67 2.76
CA GLU A 423 44.06 41.42 2.63
C GLU A 423 44.68 41.31 1.23
N VAL A 424 45.97 41.63 1.11
CA VAL A 424 46.66 41.72 -0.18
C VAL A 424 47.34 40.42 -0.61
N CYS A 425 47.49 39.47 0.31
CA CYS A 425 48.08 38.16 0.09
C CYS A 425 47.52 37.15 1.10
N ASP A 426 47.59 35.86 0.79
CA ASP A 426 47.24 34.79 1.73
C ASP A 426 48.33 33.72 1.71
N SER A 427 48.92 33.49 2.87
CA SER A 427 49.99 32.51 3.09
C SER A 427 49.63 31.49 4.17
N GLY A 428 48.32 31.28 4.43
CA GLY A 428 47.85 30.42 5.51
C GLY A 428 48.15 30.99 6.90
N GLY A 429 48.21 32.33 7.03
CA GLY A 429 48.57 33.02 8.27
C GLY A 429 50.03 32.80 8.70
N ALA A 430 50.94 32.57 7.74
CA ALA A 430 52.34 32.28 8.02
C ALA A 430 53.29 33.05 7.09
N ASN A 431 54.37 33.60 7.65
CA ASN A 431 55.37 34.35 6.90
C ASN A 431 55.88 33.60 5.64
N ALA A 432 55.66 34.21 4.47
CA ALA A 432 56.08 33.77 3.15
C ALA A 432 56.84 34.89 2.42
N VAL A 433 57.54 34.55 1.33
CA VAL A 433 58.36 35.49 0.54
C VAL A 433 57.58 36.72 0.07
N ASN A 434 56.26 36.60 -0.08
CA ASN A 434 55.37 37.64 -0.58
C ASN A 434 54.20 37.93 0.37
N CYS A 435 54.25 37.50 1.63
CA CYS A 435 53.15 37.68 2.56
C CYS A 435 53.58 37.54 4.01
N ASP A 436 53.09 38.43 4.87
CA ASP A 436 53.26 38.34 6.32
C ASP A 436 52.20 37.41 6.93
N ASN A 437 52.40 37.05 8.19
CA ASN A 437 51.50 36.15 8.92
C ASN A 437 50.15 36.78 9.26
N ASP A 438 50.03 38.10 9.16
CA ASP A 438 48.79 38.86 9.27
C ASP A 438 48.23 39.23 7.89
N CYS A 439 48.75 38.62 6.81
CA CYS A 439 48.27 38.78 5.45
C CYS A 439 48.46 40.19 4.84
N THR A 440 49.44 40.94 5.35
CA THR A 440 50.00 42.12 4.68
C THR A 440 51.17 41.77 3.77
N LEU A 441 51.58 42.72 2.91
CA LEU A 441 52.78 42.55 2.10
C LEU A 441 54.02 42.86 2.94
N PRO A 442 55.05 42.01 2.91
CA PRO A 442 56.25 42.20 3.73
C PRO A 442 56.94 43.51 3.36
N ALA A 443 57.13 44.38 4.35
CA ALA A 443 57.80 45.66 4.15
C ALA A 443 58.54 46.13 5.42
N CYS A 444 59.77 46.60 5.21
CA CYS A 444 60.52 47.27 6.27
C CYS A 444 59.69 48.35 6.99
N ASP A 445 59.70 48.28 8.33
CA ASP A 445 58.99 49.16 9.25
C ASP A 445 57.45 49.08 9.20
N ASP A 446 56.90 47.97 8.71
CA ASP A 446 55.46 47.65 8.81
C ASP A 446 55.05 47.06 10.18
N GLY A 447 56.05 46.70 11.00
CA GLY A 447 55.87 46.13 12.33
C GLY A 447 55.76 44.61 12.38
N PHE A 448 55.95 43.91 11.26
CA PHE A 448 55.89 42.46 11.15
C PHE A 448 57.19 41.90 10.57
N PHE A 449 58.05 41.37 11.43
CA PHE A 449 59.27 40.71 10.94
C PHE A 449 58.96 39.43 10.16
N ASN A 450 59.24 39.45 8.87
CA ASN A 450 59.11 38.32 7.96
C ASN A 450 60.47 37.76 7.54
N PRO A 451 60.95 36.66 8.15
CA PRO A 451 62.28 36.11 7.85
C PRO A 451 62.40 35.52 6.43
N ALA A 452 61.29 35.37 5.69
CA ALA A 452 61.30 34.89 4.33
C ALA A 452 61.47 36.01 3.28
N ALA A 453 61.24 37.26 3.67
CA ALA A 453 61.28 38.43 2.77
C ALA A 453 62.20 39.56 3.29
N GLU A 454 62.41 39.63 4.60
CA GLU A 454 63.11 40.72 5.29
C GLU A 454 64.32 40.18 6.06
N ALA A 455 65.37 41.01 6.14
CA ALA A 455 66.56 40.67 6.91
C ALA A 455 66.35 40.92 8.42
N CYS A 456 65.62 41.98 8.75
CA CYS A 456 65.22 42.39 10.09
C CYS A 456 64.11 43.45 10.00
N GLU A 457 63.52 43.81 11.15
CA GLU A 457 62.54 44.89 11.28
C GLU A 457 63.09 45.90 12.31
N SER A 458 62.97 47.20 12.00
CA SER A 458 63.65 48.27 12.74
C SER A 458 62.73 49.30 13.39
N PHE A 459 61.45 49.37 13.03
CA PHE A 459 60.53 50.47 13.32
C PHE A 459 61.13 51.87 13.02
N GLY A 460 61.96 51.97 11.99
CA GLY A 460 62.66 53.18 11.55
C GLY A 460 63.76 53.64 12.49
N VAL A 461 64.28 52.77 13.37
CA VAL A 461 65.35 53.08 14.31
C VAL A 461 66.43 52.00 14.31
N ASN A 462 67.68 52.41 14.50
CA ASN A 462 68.78 51.47 14.70
C ASN A 462 68.55 50.63 15.97
N SER A 463 68.74 49.32 15.85
CA SER A 463 68.71 48.34 16.93
C SER A 463 70.01 47.51 16.92
N VAL A 464 70.23 46.70 17.95
CA VAL A 464 71.42 45.82 18.02
C VAL A 464 71.49 44.79 16.89
N ASP A 465 70.34 44.44 16.29
CA ASP A 465 70.21 43.38 15.30
C ASP A 465 69.69 43.90 13.93
N CYS A 466 69.46 45.20 13.79
CA CYS A 466 68.86 45.81 12.58
C CYS A 466 69.22 47.28 12.43
N ASP A 467 69.51 47.73 11.22
CA ASP A 467 69.68 49.13 10.88
C ASP A 467 68.35 49.81 10.60
N SER A 468 68.35 51.15 10.65
CA SER A 468 67.15 51.97 10.42
C SER A 468 66.57 51.91 9.00
N ASP A 469 67.27 51.30 8.05
CA ASP A 469 66.80 51.00 6.69
C ASP A 469 66.60 49.49 6.47
N CYS A 470 66.49 48.73 7.56
CA CYS A 470 66.26 47.29 7.61
C CYS A 470 67.35 46.44 6.93
N THR A 471 68.58 46.93 6.86
CA THR A 471 69.74 46.08 6.65
C THR A 471 70.24 45.47 7.96
N LEU A 472 71.03 44.39 7.85
CA LEU A 472 71.70 43.85 9.01
C LEU A 472 72.93 44.71 9.30
N PRO A 473 73.16 45.10 10.57
CA PRO A 473 74.27 45.97 10.93
C PRO A 473 75.59 45.33 10.54
N ALA A 474 76.35 45.98 9.66
CA ALA A 474 77.64 45.49 9.21
C ALA A 474 78.61 46.62 8.86
N CYS A 475 79.82 46.54 9.42
CA CYS A 475 80.88 47.47 9.05
C CYS A 475 81.06 47.57 7.53
N ASP A 476 81.15 48.81 7.03
CA ASP A 476 81.29 49.18 5.63
C ASP A 476 80.04 48.99 4.75
N ASP A 477 78.86 48.83 5.34
CA ASP A 477 77.59 48.77 4.62
C ASP A 477 77.02 50.15 4.24
N GLY A 478 77.61 51.23 4.76
CA GLY A 478 77.21 52.61 4.52
C GLY A 478 76.12 53.14 5.47
N VAL A 479 75.71 52.37 6.48
CA VAL A 479 74.69 52.73 7.47
C VAL A 479 75.27 52.67 8.87
N PHE A 480 75.50 53.84 9.49
CA PHE A 480 76.05 53.85 10.84
C PHE A 480 75.00 53.43 11.90
N ASN A 481 75.24 52.29 12.53
CA ASN A 481 74.43 51.80 13.64
C ASN A 481 75.17 51.92 14.99
N PRO A 482 74.89 52.94 15.81
CA PRO A 482 75.61 53.18 17.07
C PRO A 482 75.33 52.13 18.16
N LEU A 483 74.40 51.19 17.94
CA LEU A 483 74.10 50.09 18.87
C LEU A 483 74.84 48.80 18.52
N ALA A 484 75.28 48.63 17.27
CA ALA A 484 76.01 47.47 16.79
C ALA A 484 77.47 47.79 16.38
N GLU A 485 77.75 49.06 16.05
CA GLU A 485 79.00 49.55 15.48
C GLU A 485 79.50 50.76 16.26
N PHE A 486 80.83 50.94 16.34
CA PHE A 486 81.42 52.11 16.98
C PHE A 486 81.45 53.32 16.05
N CYS A 487 81.67 53.07 14.77
CA CYS A 487 81.72 54.07 13.70
C CYS A 487 81.46 53.37 12.35
N GLU A 488 81.23 54.13 11.29
CA GLU A 488 81.09 53.58 9.94
C GLU A 488 82.16 54.17 9.02
N SER A 489 82.96 53.29 8.41
CA SER A 489 84.19 53.65 7.70
C SER A 489 83.99 53.79 6.18
N ASN A 490 82.91 53.20 5.63
CA ASN A 490 82.66 53.07 4.19
C ASN A 490 83.87 52.48 3.44
N GLY A 491 84.53 51.49 4.05
CA GLY A 491 85.70 50.79 3.53
C GLY A 491 86.98 51.62 3.54
N SER A 492 87.10 52.60 4.44
CA SER A 492 88.26 53.50 4.49
C SER A 492 88.49 54.12 5.87
N ASN A 493 89.77 54.19 6.26
CA ASN A 493 90.21 54.89 7.47
C ASN A 493 89.80 56.38 7.46
N ARG A 494 88.93 56.76 8.40
CA ARG A 494 88.49 58.14 8.68
C ARG A 494 89.17 58.62 9.97
N ALA A 495 89.20 59.94 10.19
CA ALA A 495 89.83 60.54 11.37
C ALA A 495 89.28 60.05 12.71
N ASP A 496 88.08 59.48 12.72
CA ASP A 496 87.35 58.98 13.88
C ASP A 496 86.90 57.51 13.71
N CYS A 497 87.43 56.79 12.70
CA CYS A 497 87.02 55.41 12.43
C CYS A 497 88.08 54.62 11.65
N ASP A 498 88.37 53.41 12.08
CA ASP A 498 89.20 52.46 11.33
C ASP A 498 88.41 51.71 10.26
N VAL A 499 89.13 51.11 9.31
CA VAL A 499 88.55 50.32 8.21
C VAL A 499 87.79 49.09 8.67
N ASP A 500 87.95 48.65 9.92
CA ASP A 500 87.17 47.57 10.53
C ASP A 500 86.12 48.09 11.54
N CYS A 501 85.82 49.38 11.47
CA CYS A 501 84.82 50.06 12.28
C CYS A 501 85.12 50.06 13.79
N THR A 502 86.40 49.95 14.14
CA THR A 502 86.91 50.21 15.49
C THR A 502 87.35 51.67 15.64
N GLU A 503 87.52 52.11 16.88
CA GLU A 503 88.04 53.46 17.16
C GLU A 503 89.53 53.51 16.85
N PRO A 504 90.03 54.56 16.14
CA PRO A 504 91.44 54.69 15.81
C PRO A 504 92.32 54.76 17.06
N LEU A 505 93.16 53.75 17.25
CA LEU A 505 94.01 53.62 18.43
C LEU A 505 95.43 53.21 18.04
N CYS A 506 96.39 54.08 18.35
CA CYS A 506 97.79 53.75 18.16
C CYS A 506 98.19 52.42 18.85
N GLY A 507 98.61 51.45 18.04
CA GLY A 507 99.00 50.11 18.43
C GLY A 507 97.88 49.06 18.34
N ASP A 508 96.78 49.33 17.64
CA ASP A 508 95.68 48.36 17.41
C ASP A 508 95.93 47.42 16.21
N GLY A 509 96.99 47.67 15.44
CA GLY A 509 97.34 46.91 14.25
C GLY A 509 96.80 47.51 12.94
N ILE A 510 96.10 48.65 12.99
CA ILE A 510 95.46 49.31 11.86
C ILE A 510 95.99 50.73 11.72
N ARG A 511 96.88 50.93 10.74
CA ARG A 511 97.43 52.26 10.47
C ARG A 511 96.38 53.23 9.92
N ASN A 512 95.86 54.13 10.76
CA ASN A 512 94.90 55.15 10.40
C ASN A 512 95.55 56.52 10.10
N GLY A 513 95.97 56.69 8.86
CA GLY A 513 96.55 57.96 8.39
C GLY A 513 95.61 59.17 8.48
N ALA A 514 94.29 58.96 8.50
CA ALA A 514 93.32 60.06 8.64
C ALA A 514 93.19 60.54 10.09
N ALA A 515 93.41 59.66 11.07
CA ALA A 515 93.49 59.99 12.49
C ALA A 515 94.86 60.58 12.90
N GLY A 516 95.82 60.63 11.97
CA GLY A 516 97.15 61.22 12.18
C GLY A 516 98.27 60.21 12.45
N GLU A 517 98.01 58.93 12.22
CA GLU A 517 99.00 57.87 12.39
C GLU A 517 99.94 57.78 11.18
N GLU A 518 101.24 57.94 11.44
CA GLU A 518 102.28 57.78 10.43
C GLU A 518 102.69 56.31 10.26
N CYS A 519 102.53 55.50 11.31
CA CYS A 519 102.79 54.07 11.39
C CYS A 519 101.86 53.43 12.43
N ASP A 520 101.75 52.09 12.41
CA ASP A 520 101.16 51.27 13.47
C ASP A 520 101.85 49.90 13.43
N ASP A 521 102.37 49.43 14.56
CA ASP A 521 103.04 48.12 14.69
C ASP A 521 102.35 47.17 15.68
N GLY A 522 101.07 47.42 15.97
CA GLY A 522 100.21 46.57 16.79
C GLY A 522 100.52 46.61 18.29
N ASN A 523 101.28 47.62 18.75
CA ASN A 523 101.42 47.93 20.17
C ASN A 523 101.86 49.39 20.40
N ALA A 524 101.95 49.83 21.67
CA ALA A 524 102.32 51.21 22.03
C ALA A 524 103.73 51.33 22.63
N SER A 525 104.66 50.46 22.22
CA SER A 525 106.07 50.53 22.65
C SER A 525 106.84 51.56 21.81
N ASN A 526 108.05 51.91 22.26
CA ASN A 526 108.97 52.73 21.45
C ASN A 526 110.19 51.88 21.12
N GLY A 527 110.78 52.10 19.95
CA GLY A 527 112.00 51.48 19.44
C GLY A 527 111.79 50.19 18.65
N ASP A 528 110.55 49.80 18.35
CA ASP A 528 110.18 48.56 17.66
C ASP A 528 109.59 48.75 16.25
N GLY A 529 109.48 49.98 15.79
CA GLY A 529 109.10 50.31 14.41
C GLY A 529 108.14 51.49 14.33
N CYS A 530 107.33 51.68 15.36
CA CYS A 530 106.46 52.82 15.54
C CYS A 530 106.56 53.35 16.98
N SER A 531 106.46 54.67 17.17
CA SER A 531 106.45 55.22 18.52
C SER A 531 105.09 55.04 19.18
N ALA A 532 105.03 55.16 20.51
CA ALA A 532 103.79 55.14 21.31
C ALA A 532 102.77 56.25 20.97
N SER A 533 103.12 57.15 20.05
CA SER A 533 102.25 58.22 19.52
C SER A 533 102.04 58.10 18.01
N CYS A 534 102.31 56.92 17.46
CA CYS A 534 102.16 56.56 16.05
C CYS A 534 102.87 57.50 15.07
N GLN A 535 104.05 57.96 15.50
CA GLN A 535 105.02 58.66 14.66
C GLN A 535 106.14 57.70 14.29
N ALA A 536 106.64 57.78 13.05
CA ALA A 536 107.75 56.94 12.60
C ALA A 536 109.05 57.26 13.37
N GLU A 537 109.78 56.23 13.78
CA GLU A 537 110.98 56.33 14.63
C GLU A 537 112.33 56.37 13.89
#